data_AF-A0A3C1YUX6-F1
#
_entry.id   AF-A0A3C1YUX6-F1
#
_cell.length_a   1.000
_cell.length_b   1.000
_cell.length_c   1.000
_cell.angle_alpha   90.00
_cell.angle_beta   90.00
_cell.angle_gamma   90.00
#
_symmetry.space_group_name_H-M   'P 1'
#
loop_
_entity.id
_entity.type
_entity.pdbx_description
1 polymer ?
#
loop_
_entity_poly.entity_id
_entity_poly.type
_entity_poly.pdbx_seq_one_letter_code
_entity_poly.pdbx_strand_id
1 'polypeptide(L)'
;MQKQIRIFLVVVIITLFSCRDSIISSETQSLGKIVFESEYINYVWGYSHNGKYAGEDGKVYSYDLAKSNIQWEDNSDGYYSEDELISKYHHFDTLRSEIPNDTIQWAFNLALLVDPNACSDTTRYGADMGSITNSVYLYRAEKKKFQKIVLDQEGDWRWHNTSEGAIELMRLIRRMEK
;
A
#
# COMPACT_ATOMS: atom_id res chain seq x y z
N MET A 1 74.54 12.06 -30.42
CA MET A 1 73.25 12.19 -31.13
C MET A 1 72.18 11.51 -30.29
N GLN A 2 71.34 12.31 -29.62
CA GLN A 2 70.30 11.85 -28.67
C GLN A 2 69.17 11.11 -29.40
N LYS A 3 68.71 9.98 -28.87
CA LYS A 3 67.37 9.45 -29.15
C LYS A 3 66.58 9.45 -27.85
N GLN A 4 65.68 10.42 -27.73
CA GLN A 4 64.72 10.52 -26.65
C GLN A 4 63.71 9.38 -26.76
N ILE A 5 63.71 8.49 -25.77
CA ILE A 5 62.69 7.46 -25.60
C ILE A 5 61.44 8.16 -25.05
N ARG A 6 60.42 8.25 -25.89
CA ARG A 6 59.10 8.77 -25.53
C ARG A 6 58.43 7.78 -24.57
N ILE A 7 58.57 8.01 -23.27
CA ILE A 7 57.67 7.44 -22.26
C ILE A 7 56.35 8.17 -22.43
N PHE A 8 55.51 7.67 -23.35
CA PHE A 8 54.19 8.23 -23.62
C PHE A 8 53.14 7.22 -23.16
N LEU A 9 52.60 7.49 -21.97
CA LEU A 9 51.15 7.46 -21.75
C LEU A 9 50.47 6.08 -21.83
N VAL A 10 50.80 5.17 -20.89
CA VAL A 10 49.99 3.94 -20.67
C VAL A 10 49.43 3.86 -19.23
N VAL A 11 49.60 4.90 -18.40
CA VAL A 11 49.17 4.88 -16.98
C VAL A 11 47.79 5.54 -16.73
N VAL A 12 47.06 5.98 -17.77
CA VAL A 12 45.76 6.69 -17.61
C VAL A 12 44.58 5.88 -18.14
N ILE A 13 44.61 4.54 -18.04
CA ILE A 13 43.48 3.66 -18.39
C ILE A 13 43.12 2.73 -17.22
N ILE A 14 43.29 3.19 -15.97
CA ILE A 14 42.87 2.43 -14.77
C ILE A 14 41.90 3.23 -13.89
N THR A 15 41.45 4.43 -14.28
CA THR A 15 40.70 5.32 -13.36
C THR A 15 39.24 5.58 -13.70
N LEU A 16 38.60 4.90 -14.66
CA LEU A 16 37.19 5.20 -15.01
C LEU A 16 36.24 3.99 -15.16
N PHE A 17 36.56 2.86 -14.53
CA PHE A 17 35.55 1.83 -14.24
C PHE A 17 35.36 1.67 -12.72
N SER A 18 35.17 2.78 -12.01
CA SER A 18 34.36 2.70 -10.80
C SER A 18 32.91 2.78 -11.27
N CYS A 19 32.36 1.62 -11.64
CA CYS A 19 30.92 1.44 -11.68
C CYS A 19 30.43 1.73 -10.26
N ARG A 20 30.00 2.97 -10.04
CA ARG A 20 29.31 3.34 -8.82
C ARG A 20 27.96 2.69 -8.98
N ASP A 21 27.84 1.46 -8.49
CA ASP A 21 26.55 0.95 -8.07
C ASP A 21 26.02 2.03 -7.15
N SER A 22 25.10 2.84 -7.66
CA SER A 22 24.16 3.52 -6.80
C SER A 22 23.51 2.38 -6.04
N ILE A 23 24.03 2.10 -4.85
CA ILE A 23 23.22 1.60 -3.75
C ILE A 23 22.11 2.64 -3.69
N ILE A 24 21.04 2.39 -4.44
CA ILE A 24 19.72 2.88 -4.10
C ILE A 24 19.66 2.45 -2.65
N SER A 25 19.78 3.40 -1.73
CA SER A 25 19.46 3.13 -0.34
C SER A 25 18.05 2.58 -0.44
N SER A 26 17.91 1.27 -0.31
CA SER A 26 16.62 0.65 -0.14
C SER A 26 16.19 1.17 1.21
N GLU A 27 15.64 2.37 1.24
CA GLU A 27 14.92 2.83 2.40
C GLU A 27 13.90 1.72 2.64
N THR A 28 14.10 1.04 3.76
CA THR A 28 13.54 -0.28 4.00
C THR A 28 12.03 -0.16 3.94
N GLN A 29 11.43 -0.59 2.82
CA GLN A 29 9.99 -0.76 2.77
C GLN A 29 9.65 -1.80 3.82
N SER A 30 8.80 -1.44 4.77
CA SER A 30 8.35 -2.32 5.83
C SER A 30 6.84 -2.39 5.84
N LEU A 31 6.34 -3.48 6.40
CA LEU A 31 4.98 -3.52 6.88
C LEU A 31 4.83 -2.51 8.02
N GLY A 32 3.65 -1.89 8.06
CA GLY A 32 3.18 -1.23 9.27
C GLY A 32 2.25 -2.16 10.01
N LYS A 33 1.83 -1.77 11.21
CA LYS A 33 0.84 -2.53 11.98
C LYS A 33 -0.47 -2.77 11.24
N ILE A 34 -0.78 -1.99 10.21
CA ILE A 34 -1.92 -2.18 9.32
C ILE A 34 -1.38 -2.44 7.92
N VAL A 35 -1.79 -3.56 7.32
CA VAL A 35 -1.31 -3.96 6.00
C VAL A 35 -2.40 -3.77 4.95
N PHE A 36 -3.56 -4.38 5.17
CA PHE A 36 -4.69 -4.34 4.24
C PHE A 36 -5.95 -3.84 4.94
N GLU A 37 -6.82 -3.20 4.16
CA GLU A 37 -8.12 -2.71 4.61
C GLU A 37 -9.19 -3.03 3.56
N SER A 38 -10.37 -3.42 4.01
CA SER A 38 -11.63 -3.44 3.25
C SER A 38 -12.62 -2.56 4.01
N GLU A 39 -12.93 -1.39 3.45
CA GLU A 39 -13.69 -0.32 4.07
C GLU A 39 -15.02 -0.13 3.36
N TYR A 40 -16.12 -0.02 4.12
CA TYR A 40 -17.42 0.40 3.61
C TYR A 40 -17.81 1.76 4.20
N ILE A 41 -18.13 2.71 3.33
CA ILE A 41 -18.67 4.02 3.69
C ILE A 41 -19.98 4.27 2.94
N ASN A 42 -21.00 4.72 3.66
CA ASN A 42 -22.23 5.23 3.05
C ASN A 42 -22.77 6.42 3.84
N TYR A 43 -23.26 7.43 3.14
CA TYR A 43 -23.87 8.63 3.72
C TYR A 43 -25.38 8.68 3.47
N VAL A 44 -25.89 7.87 2.54
CA VAL A 44 -27.31 7.86 2.21
C VAL A 44 -28.06 7.01 3.23
N TRP A 45 -29.18 7.53 3.74
CA TRP A 45 -30.04 6.87 4.73
C TRP A 45 -29.42 6.67 6.12
N GLY A 46 -28.31 7.36 6.40
CA GLY A 46 -27.58 7.32 7.66
C GLY A 46 -26.09 7.07 7.44
N TYR A 47 -25.25 7.64 8.30
CA TYR A 47 -23.80 7.44 8.20
C TYR A 47 -23.44 6.02 8.60
N SER A 48 -22.84 5.29 7.67
CA SER A 48 -22.20 4.00 7.90
C SER A 48 -20.73 4.12 7.56
N HIS A 49 -19.87 3.69 8.46
CA HIS A 49 -18.44 3.56 8.22
C HIS A 49 -17.92 2.39 9.06
N ASN A 50 -17.64 1.28 8.39
CA ASN A 50 -17.15 0.06 9.02
C ASN A 50 -16.28 -0.71 8.04
N GLY A 51 -15.55 -1.71 8.53
CA GLY A 51 -14.70 -2.48 7.65
C GLY A 51 -13.93 -3.58 8.36
N LYS A 52 -12.92 -4.09 7.67
CA LYS A 52 -11.95 -5.05 8.20
C LYS A 52 -10.54 -4.58 7.86
N TYR A 53 -9.60 -4.88 8.74
CA TYR A 53 -8.17 -4.69 8.45
C TYR A 53 -7.38 -5.92 8.88
N ALA A 54 -6.28 -6.17 8.17
CA ALA A 54 -5.29 -7.19 8.53
C ALA A 54 -4.02 -6.50 9.02
N GLY A 55 -3.52 -6.93 10.18
CA GLY A 55 -2.26 -6.47 10.73
C GLY A 55 -1.04 -7.23 10.23
N GLU A 56 0.15 -6.74 10.56
CA GLU A 56 1.42 -7.41 10.22
C GLU A 56 1.58 -8.77 10.89
N ASP A 57 0.86 -9.00 12.00
CA ASP A 57 0.82 -10.27 12.73
C ASP A 57 -0.16 -11.29 12.12
N GLY A 58 -0.80 -10.93 11.01
CA GLY A 58 -1.79 -11.75 10.31
C GLY A 58 -3.16 -11.78 10.94
N LYS A 59 -3.40 -11.09 12.06
CA LYS A 59 -4.74 -11.02 12.63
C LYS A 59 -5.62 -10.10 11.82
N VAL A 60 -6.87 -10.53 11.61
CA VAL A 60 -7.89 -9.76 10.91
C VAL A 60 -8.94 -9.30 11.90
N TYR A 61 -9.14 -8.00 11.94
CA TYR A 61 -10.10 -7.36 12.82
C TYR A 61 -11.21 -6.71 11.99
N SER A 62 -12.43 -6.69 12.52
CA SER A 62 -13.48 -5.79 12.01
C SER A 62 -13.58 -4.55 12.90
N TYR A 63 -13.84 -3.38 12.33
CA TYR A 63 -14.08 -2.13 13.07
C TYR A 63 -15.40 -1.48 12.64
N ASP A 64 -15.95 -0.60 13.48
CA ASP A 64 -17.19 0.12 13.22
C ASP A 64 -17.11 1.56 13.76
N LEU A 65 -16.76 2.48 12.86
CA LEU A 65 -16.62 3.91 13.17
C LEU A 65 -17.97 4.62 13.30
N ALA A 66 -19.05 4.10 12.70
CA ALA A 66 -20.37 4.68 12.87
C ALA A 66 -20.88 4.58 14.32
N LYS A 67 -20.34 3.63 15.10
CA LYS A 67 -20.58 3.53 16.56
C LYS A 67 -19.65 4.39 17.41
N SER A 68 -18.64 4.99 16.80
CA SER A 68 -17.66 5.84 17.47
C SER A 68 -18.08 7.31 17.43
N ASN A 69 -17.44 8.15 18.24
CA ASN A 69 -17.56 9.61 18.16
C ASN A 69 -16.55 10.21 17.16
N ILE A 70 -15.90 9.38 16.34
CA ILE A 70 -14.88 9.80 15.38
C ILE A 70 -15.49 9.80 13.99
N GLN A 71 -15.37 10.94 13.33
CA GLN A 71 -15.61 11.05 11.90
C GLN A 71 -14.25 11.01 11.21
N TRP A 72 -13.89 9.85 10.68
CA TRP A 72 -12.65 9.69 9.92
C TRP A 72 -12.76 10.43 8.59
N GLU A 73 -11.71 11.20 8.26
CA GLU A 73 -11.56 11.87 6.98
C GLU A 73 -10.23 11.40 6.36
N ASP A 74 -10.27 10.99 5.10
CA ASP A 74 -9.07 10.58 4.39
C ASP A 74 -8.16 11.79 4.14
N ASN A 75 -6.85 11.60 4.35
CA ASN A 75 -5.84 12.61 4.03
C ASN A 75 -5.82 12.81 2.51
N SER A 76 -5.90 14.06 2.08
CA SER A 76 -5.97 14.43 0.65
C SER A 76 -4.73 14.02 -0.16
N ASP A 77 -3.59 13.81 0.50
CA ASP A 77 -2.37 13.31 -0.13
C ASP A 77 -2.27 11.77 -0.12
N GLY A 78 -3.15 11.07 0.61
CA GLY A 78 -3.14 9.63 0.78
C GLY A 78 -2.06 9.09 1.71
N TYR A 79 -1.43 9.94 2.55
CA TYR A 79 -0.35 9.52 3.45
C TYR A 79 -0.72 9.67 4.92
N TYR A 80 -0.45 8.63 5.70
CA TYR A 80 -0.84 8.52 7.10
C TYR A 80 0.35 8.11 7.96
N SER A 81 0.48 8.65 9.16
CA SER A 81 1.33 8.09 10.21
C SER A 81 0.74 6.78 10.73
N GLU A 82 1.56 5.97 11.40
CA GLU A 82 1.06 4.75 12.02
C GLU A 82 -0.01 5.05 13.08
N ASP A 83 0.21 6.09 13.88
CA ASP A 83 -0.74 6.50 14.93
C ASP A 83 -2.08 6.96 14.36
N GLU A 84 -2.10 7.67 13.22
CA GLU A 84 -3.33 8.01 12.52
C GLU A 84 -4.11 6.74 12.12
N LEU A 85 -3.44 5.76 11.53
CA LEU A 85 -4.07 4.49 11.14
C LEU A 85 -4.59 3.72 12.36
N ILE A 86 -3.75 3.55 13.39
CA ILE A 86 -4.15 2.90 14.66
C ILE A 86 -5.38 3.58 15.26
N SER A 87 -5.40 4.93 15.26
CA SER A 87 -6.52 5.70 15.80
C SER A 87 -7.80 5.55 15.00
N LYS A 88 -7.73 5.16 13.72
CA LYS A 88 -8.91 4.80 12.93
C LYS A 88 -9.44 3.42 13.35
N TYR A 89 -8.56 2.45 13.47
CA TYR A 89 -8.94 1.04 13.44
C TYR A 89 -9.24 0.40 14.80
N HIS A 90 -8.70 0.92 15.89
CA HIS A 90 -8.94 0.38 17.23
C HIS A 90 -10.32 0.73 17.82
N HIS A 91 -11.24 1.26 17.00
CA HIS A 91 -12.60 1.58 17.41
C HIS A 91 -13.52 0.38 17.22
N PHE A 92 -13.91 -0.22 18.34
CA PHE A 92 -14.77 -1.42 18.38
C PHE A 92 -14.18 -2.57 17.56
N ASP A 93 -12.85 -2.71 17.59
CA ASP A 93 -12.21 -3.80 16.88
C ASP A 93 -12.59 -5.15 17.49
N THR A 94 -12.84 -6.11 16.63
CA THR A 94 -13.15 -7.48 17.03
C THR A 94 -12.36 -8.42 16.15
N LEU A 95 -11.55 -9.29 16.76
CA LEU A 95 -10.82 -10.34 16.04
C LEU A 95 -11.82 -11.24 15.30
N ARG A 96 -11.61 -11.43 14.00
CA ARG A 96 -12.48 -12.25 13.13
C ARG A 96 -11.79 -13.52 12.65
N SER A 97 -10.52 -13.42 12.30
CA SER A 97 -9.75 -14.53 11.77
C SER A 97 -8.26 -14.24 11.86
N GLU A 98 -7.45 -15.22 11.46
CA GLU A 98 -6.00 -15.09 11.34
C GLU A 98 -5.56 -15.59 9.97
N ILE A 99 -4.58 -14.91 9.41
CA ILE A 99 -3.92 -15.21 8.14
C ILE A 99 -2.53 -15.76 8.46
N PRO A 100 -2.12 -16.88 7.86
CA PRO A 100 -0.77 -17.38 8.02
C PRO A 100 0.30 -16.32 7.69
N ASN A 101 1.36 -16.27 8.50
CA ASN A 101 2.39 -15.22 8.37
C ASN A 101 3.11 -15.26 7.00
N ASP A 102 3.28 -16.45 6.41
CA ASP A 102 3.82 -16.61 5.05
C ASP A 102 2.90 -15.96 4.00
N THR A 103 1.60 -16.01 4.20
CA THR A 103 0.59 -15.37 3.35
C THR A 103 0.63 -13.85 3.50
N ILE A 104 0.80 -13.32 4.72
CA ILE A 104 1.01 -11.87 4.93
C ILE A 104 2.29 -11.39 4.25
N GLN A 105 3.40 -12.12 4.43
CA GLN A 105 4.66 -11.76 3.79
C GLN A 105 4.58 -11.82 2.26
N TRP A 106 3.86 -12.80 1.72
CA TRP A 106 3.60 -12.88 0.29
C TRP A 106 2.75 -11.70 -0.19
N ALA A 107 1.69 -11.35 0.55
CA ALA A 107 0.83 -10.22 0.25
C ALA A 107 1.59 -8.89 0.29
N PHE A 108 2.53 -8.72 1.22
CA PHE A 108 3.45 -7.58 1.25
C PHE A 108 4.29 -7.51 -0.02
N ASN A 109 4.88 -8.62 -0.46
CA ASN A 109 5.68 -8.65 -1.68
C ASN A 109 4.83 -8.27 -2.91
N LEU A 110 3.57 -8.69 -2.97
CA LEU A 110 2.65 -8.25 -4.02
C LEU A 110 2.36 -6.74 -3.94
N ALA A 111 2.19 -6.21 -2.73
CA ALA A 111 1.97 -4.78 -2.52
C ALA A 111 3.13 -3.93 -3.07
N LEU A 112 4.37 -4.38 -2.88
CA LEU A 112 5.56 -3.71 -3.44
C LEU A 112 5.54 -3.60 -4.98
N LEU A 113 4.75 -4.43 -5.66
CA LEU A 113 4.59 -4.46 -7.12
C LEU A 113 3.39 -3.65 -7.61
N VAL A 114 2.60 -3.07 -6.71
CA VAL A 114 1.43 -2.26 -7.08
C VAL A 114 1.88 -0.91 -7.61
N ASP A 115 1.53 -0.61 -8.86
CA ASP A 115 1.64 0.74 -9.39
C ASP A 115 0.40 1.54 -8.98
N PRO A 116 0.53 2.57 -8.10
CA PRO A 116 -0.61 3.34 -7.62
C PRO A 116 -1.33 4.14 -8.72
N ASN A 117 -0.74 4.31 -9.90
CA ASN A 117 -1.32 5.07 -11.01
C ASN A 117 -1.97 4.18 -12.09
N ALA A 118 -1.79 2.86 -11.99
CA ALA A 118 -2.30 1.92 -12.99
C ALA A 118 -3.79 1.62 -12.76
N CYS A 119 -4.68 2.60 -12.87
CA CYS A 119 -6.12 2.41 -12.62
C CYS A 119 -6.91 2.24 -13.93
N SER A 120 -7.97 1.44 -13.86
CA SER A 120 -8.99 1.38 -14.92
C SER A 120 -9.76 2.69 -15.01
N ASP A 121 -10.50 2.89 -16.10
CA ASP A 121 -11.49 3.96 -16.16
C ASP A 121 -12.55 3.78 -15.05
N THR A 122 -13.00 4.90 -14.48
CA THR A 122 -14.11 4.94 -13.53
C THR A 122 -15.43 4.85 -14.25
N THR A 123 -16.28 3.90 -13.85
CA THR A 123 -17.60 3.70 -14.44
C THR A 123 -18.68 3.84 -13.38
N ARG A 124 -19.85 4.35 -13.78
CA ARG A 124 -21.03 4.35 -12.92
C ARG A 124 -21.51 2.90 -12.77
N TYR A 125 -21.75 2.48 -11.53
CA TYR A 125 -22.14 1.12 -11.23
C TYR A 125 -23.45 1.05 -10.45
N GLY A 126 -23.58 1.89 -9.43
CA GLY A 126 -24.71 1.91 -8.49
C GLY A 126 -25.45 3.25 -8.41
N ALA A 127 -26.43 3.27 -7.51
CA ALA A 127 -27.04 4.48 -6.98
C ALA A 127 -27.36 4.27 -5.50
N ASP A 128 -26.94 5.22 -4.66
CA ASP A 128 -27.09 5.21 -3.21
C ASP A 128 -26.49 3.96 -2.52
N MET A 129 -25.50 3.32 -3.16
CA MET A 129 -24.86 2.10 -2.68
C MET A 129 -23.74 2.36 -1.66
N GLY A 130 -23.30 3.60 -1.52
CA GLY A 130 -22.07 3.93 -0.80
C GLY A 130 -20.84 3.49 -1.58
N SER A 131 -19.79 3.07 -0.88
CA SER A 131 -18.53 2.61 -1.46
C SER A 131 -17.90 1.55 -0.57
N ILE A 132 -17.48 0.45 -1.17
CA ILE A 132 -16.52 -0.51 -0.64
C ILE A 132 -15.17 -0.21 -1.29
N THR A 133 -14.13 -0.02 -0.50
CA THR A 133 -12.78 0.29 -0.95
C THR A 133 -11.81 -0.72 -0.35
N ASN A 134 -11.06 -1.43 -1.20
CA ASN A 134 -9.98 -2.30 -0.75
C ASN A 134 -8.65 -1.59 -0.92
N SER A 135 -7.83 -1.54 0.13
CA SER A 135 -6.57 -0.79 0.14
C SER A 135 -5.43 -1.59 0.77
N VAL A 136 -4.20 -1.22 0.39
CA VAL A 136 -2.97 -1.63 1.07
C VAL A 136 -2.21 -0.40 1.55
N TYR A 137 -1.47 -0.57 2.65
CA TYR A 137 -0.62 0.47 3.23
C TYR A 137 0.85 0.11 3.07
N LEU A 138 1.62 0.99 2.43
CA LEU A 138 3.06 0.82 2.27
C LEU A 138 3.82 1.97 2.90
N TYR A 139 4.81 1.67 3.73
CA TYR A 139 5.67 2.70 4.29
C TYR A 139 6.53 3.36 3.21
N ARG A 140 6.52 4.68 3.20
CA ARG A 140 7.29 5.56 2.32
C ARG A 140 8.23 6.37 3.20
N ALA A 141 9.48 5.94 3.23
CA ALA A 141 10.50 6.49 4.13
C ALA A 141 10.84 7.94 3.82
N GLU A 142 10.74 8.35 2.55
CA GLU A 142 10.90 9.73 2.09
C GLU A 142 9.91 10.69 2.77
N LYS A 143 8.71 10.21 3.09
CA LYS A 143 7.67 10.96 3.81
C LYS A 143 7.52 10.55 5.27
N LYS A 144 8.19 9.48 5.69
CA LYS A 144 8.02 8.81 7.00
C LYS A 144 6.56 8.48 7.31
N LYS A 145 5.79 8.10 6.29
CA LYS A 145 4.34 7.85 6.36
C LYS A 145 3.97 6.64 5.52
N PHE A 146 2.83 6.03 5.82
CA PHE A 146 2.19 5.00 5.04
C PHE A 146 1.35 5.60 3.92
N GLN A 147 1.63 5.20 2.69
CA GLN A 147 0.78 5.52 1.54
C GLN A 147 -0.38 4.52 1.49
N LYS A 148 -1.63 5.02 1.50
CA LYS A 148 -2.81 4.23 1.13
C LYS A 148 -2.78 4.05 -0.38
N ILE A 149 -2.77 2.80 -0.83
CA ILE A 149 -2.88 2.45 -2.25
C ILE A 149 -4.17 1.66 -2.40
N VAL A 150 -5.12 2.24 -3.13
CA VAL A 150 -6.41 1.61 -3.39
C VAL A 150 -6.24 0.57 -4.49
N LEU A 151 -6.75 -0.63 -4.22
CA LEU A 151 -6.68 -1.80 -5.09
C LEU A 151 -7.94 -1.92 -5.95
N ASP A 152 -9.11 -1.71 -5.35
CA ASP A 152 -10.37 -1.50 -6.05
C ASP A 152 -11.35 -0.66 -5.23
N GLN A 153 -12.36 -0.17 -5.93
CA GLN A 153 -13.50 0.50 -5.34
C GLN A 153 -14.78 0.04 -6.05
N GLU A 154 -15.84 -0.22 -5.29
CA GLU A 154 -17.15 -0.57 -5.81
C GLU A 154 -18.27 0.08 -5.00
N GLY A 155 -19.29 0.58 -5.66
CA GLY A 155 -20.43 1.23 -5.03
C GLY A 155 -21.20 2.04 -6.06
N ASP A 156 -21.42 3.33 -5.80
CA ASP A 156 -21.97 4.24 -6.83
C ASP A 156 -21.06 4.30 -8.07
N TRP A 157 -19.75 4.28 -7.82
CA TRP A 157 -18.71 4.19 -8.83
C TRP A 157 -17.93 2.89 -8.69
N ARG A 158 -17.36 2.43 -9.80
CA ARG A 158 -16.46 1.28 -9.82
C ARG A 158 -15.22 1.59 -10.64
N TRP A 159 -14.08 1.19 -10.10
CA TRP A 159 -12.78 1.16 -10.77
C TRP A 159 -11.86 0.17 -10.02
N HIS A 160 -10.77 -0.24 -10.67
CA HIS A 160 -9.77 -1.11 -10.04
C HIS A 160 -8.37 -0.78 -10.53
N ASN A 161 -7.37 -1.14 -9.73
CA ASN A 161 -5.97 -1.11 -10.11
C ASN A 161 -5.64 -2.32 -11.00
N THR A 162 -5.01 -2.04 -12.13
CA THR A 162 -4.69 -2.96 -13.24
C THR A 162 -3.27 -3.50 -13.17
N SER A 163 -2.45 -3.05 -12.22
CA SER A 163 -1.12 -3.63 -12.00
C SER A 163 -1.24 -5.08 -11.53
N GLU A 164 -0.28 -5.92 -11.94
CA GLU A 164 -0.28 -7.35 -11.62
C GLU A 164 -0.30 -7.59 -10.10
N GLY A 165 0.47 -6.80 -9.35
CA GLY A 165 0.49 -6.85 -7.88
C GLY A 165 -0.90 -6.63 -7.28
N ALA A 166 -1.66 -5.64 -7.79
CA ALA A 166 -3.00 -5.35 -7.28
C ALA A 166 -4.00 -6.46 -7.62
N ILE A 167 -3.92 -7.01 -8.83
CA ILE A 167 -4.81 -8.09 -9.29
C ILE A 167 -4.62 -9.34 -8.41
N GLU A 168 -3.38 -9.76 -8.17
CA GLU A 168 -3.10 -10.93 -7.32
C GLU A 168 -3.47 -10.67 -5.86
N LEU A 169 -3.20 -9.47 -5.35
CA LEU A 169 -3.53 -9.11 -3.99
C LEU A 169 -5.04 -9.10 -3.75
N MET A 170 -5.83 -8.58 -4.70
CA MET A 170 -7.29 -8.64 -4.64
C MET A 170 -7.83 -10.07 -4.66
N ARG A 171 -7.20 -10.99 -5.39
CA ARG A 171 -7.58 -12.41 -5.35
C ARG A 171 -7.32 -13.03 -3.98
N LEU A 172 -6.26 -12.62 -3.31
CA LEU A 172 -5.98 -13.05 -1.94
C LEU A 172 -7.04 -12.50 -0.97
N ILE A 173 -7.27 -11.18 -0.97
CA ILE A 173 -8.25 -10.51 -0.09
C ILE A 173 -9.63 -11.16 -0.20
N ARG A 174 -10.14 -11.37 -1.42
CA ARG A 174 -11.46 -11.99 -1.64
C ARG A 174 -11.57 -13.45 -1.18
N ARG A 175 -10.45 -14.17 -1.00
CA ARG A 175 -10.46 -15.52 -0.40
C ARG A 175 -10.55 -15.49 1.11
N MET A 176 -10.04 -14.42 1.73
CA MET A 176 -10.05 -14.24 3.19
C MET A 176 -11.40 -13.74 3.73
N GLU A 177 -12.25 -13.20 2.85
CA GLU A 177 -13.58 -12.71 3.20
C GLU A 177 -14.68 -13.77 3.23
N LYS A 178 -14.41 -14.99 2.72
CA LYS A 178 -15.33 -16.13 2.70
C LYS A 178 -15.18 -17.01 3.93
#